data_AF-A0A803QBY7-F1
#
_entry.id   AF-A0A803QBY7-F1
#
_cell.length_a   1.000
_cell.length_b   1.000
_cell.length_c   1.000
_cell.angle_alpha   90.00
_cell.angle_beta   90.00
_cell.angle_gamma   90.00
#
_symmetry.space_group_name_H-M   'P 1'
#
loop_
_entity.id
_entity.type
_entity.pdbx_description
1 polymer ?
#
loop_
_entity_poly.entity_id
_entity_poly.type
_entity_poly.pdbx_seq_one_letter_code
_entity_poly.pdbx_strand_id
1 'polypeptide(L)'
;MYNSGRWPNGERGGDVNLVERTCIYVMFTLLKLPCTHACFATLKMNTSVYILCSPYYSKDKWRKTYDDTINLVGDKDDSVLPKHIKNMKVGVPVEKKPIGHPRKRKAGRR
;
A
#
# COMPACT_ATOMS: atom_id res chain seq x y z
N MET A 1 -28.83 1.14 1.89
CA MET A 1 -28.42 -0.21 2.33
C MET A 1 -27.32 -0.04 3.37
N TYR A 2 -27.70 -0.08 4.65
CA TYR A 2 -26.79 0.05 5.78
C TYR A 2 -26.51 -1.35 6.29
N ASN A 3 -25.25 -1.81 6.26
CA ASN A 3 -24.89 -3.07 6.87
C ASN A 3 -24.17 -2.78 8.18
N SER A 4 -24.95 -2.68 9.24
CA SER A 4 -24.47 -2.63 10.63
C SER A 4 -23.94 -4.02 11.03
N GLY A 5 -22.74 -4.36 10.56
CA GLY A 5 -22.09 -5.64 10.89
C GLY A 5 -21.33 -5.55 12.20
N ARG A 6 -21.85 -6.15 13.28
CA ARG A 6 -21.16 -6.27 14.57
C ARG A 6 -19.98 -7.26 14.44
N TRP A 7 -18.80 -6.88 14.90
CA TRP A 7 -17.65 -7.79 14.99
C TRP A 7 -17.88 -8.88 16.06
N PRO A 8 -17.24 -10.06 15.96
CA PRO A 8 -17.37 -11.13 16.96
C PRO A 8 -16.96 -10.72 18.38
N ASN A 9 -16.09 -9.72 18.51
CA ASN A 9 -15.60 -9.16 19.77
C ASN A 9 -16.55 -8.11 20.39
N GLY A 10 -17.72 -7.84 19.79
CA GLY A 10 -18.69 -6.89 20.32
C GLY A 10 -18.35 -5.42 20.09
N GLU A 11 -17.25 -5.10 19.40
CA GLU A 11 -16.94 -3.74 18.99
C GLU A 11 -18.01 -3.26 17.99
N ARG A 12 -18.47 -2.02 18.15
CA ARG A 12 -19.40 -1.36 17.21
C ARG A 12 -18.74 -1.39 15.83
N GLY A 13 -19.17 -2.30 14.97
CA GLY A 13 -18.72 -2.32 13.59
C GLY A 13 -19.04 -0.99 12.96
N GLY A 14 -18.03 -0.32 12.42
CA GLY A 14 -18.18 1.01 11.88
C GLY A 14 -19.27 1.04 10.82
N ASP A 15 -20.18 2.00 10.92
CA ASP A 15 -21.18 2.23 9.89
C ASP A 15 -20.48 2.44 8.54
N VAL A 16 -20.89 1.65 7.55
CA VAL A 16 -20.40 1.74 6.18
C VAL A 16 -21.58 2.04 5.26
N ASN A 17 -21.48 3.14 4.51
CA ASN A 17 -22.41 3.47 3.45
C ASN A 17 -21.78 3.08 2.12
N LEU A 18 -22.27 1.97 1.54
CA LEU A 18 -21.76 1.47 0.26
C LEU A 18 -22.20 2.34 -0.93
N VAL A 19 -23.27 3.12 -0.79
CA VAL A 19 -23.79 4.00 -1.85
C VAL A 19 -22.91 5.23 -1.97
N GLU A 20 -22.69 5.93 -0.85
CA GLU A 20 -21.82 7.12 -0.80
C GLU A 20 -20.33 6.76 -0.79
N ARG A 21 -20.01 5.48 -0.61
CA ARG A 21 -18.66 4.94 -0.45
C ARG A 21 -17.92 5.61 0.72
N THR A 22 -18.61 5.70 1.85
CA THR A 22 -18.09 6.29 3.09
C THR A 22 -18.07 5.26 4.21
N CYS A 23 -17.07 5.38 5.08
CA CYS A 23 -16.93 4.60 6.30
C CYS A 23 -16.21 5.48 7.32
N ILE A 24 -16.29 5.11 8.60
CA ILE A 24 -15.49 5.73 9.66
C ILE A 24 -13.98 5.71 9.36
N TYR A 25 -13.52 4.77 8.51
CA TYR A 25 -12.14 4.71 8.05
C TYR A 25 -11.91 5.64 6.86
N VAL A 26 -10.97 6.56 7.02
CA VAL A 26 -10.53 7.53 6.01
C VAL A 26 -10.13 6.87 4.68
N MET A 27 -9.62 5.64 4.71
CA MET A 27 -9.30 4.86 3.49
C MET A 27 -10.45 4.84 2.47
N PHE A 28 -11.68 4.56 2.91
CA PHE A 28 -12.80 4.45 1.97
C PHE A 28 -13.25 5.82 1.48
N THR A 29 -13.24 6.81 2.36
CA THR A 29 -13.66 8.18 2.04
C THR A 29 -12.65 8.93 1.17
N LEU A 30 -11.35 8.83 1.47
CA LEU A 30 -10.26 9.57 0.83
C LEU A 30 -9.70 8.83 -0.38
N LEU A 31 -9.24 7.59 -0.19
CA LEU A 31 -8.60 6.81 -1.24
C LEU A 31 -9.62 6.12 -2.16
N LYS A 32 -10.91 6.11 -1.80
CA LYS A 32 -11.97 5.44 -2.57
C LYS A 32 -11.65 3.96 -2.84
N LEU A 33 -10.93 3.34 -1.90
CA LEU A 33 -10.62 1.92 -1.86
C LEU A 33 -11.47 1.27 -0.78
N PRO A 34 -12.07 0.10 -1.03
CA PRO A 34 -12.92 -0.56 -0.05
C PRO A 34 -12.11 -0.86 1.23
N CYS A 35 -12.63 -0.39 2.37
CA CYS A 35 -12.09 -0.77 3.67
C CYS A 35 -12.58 -2.17 4.07
N THR A 36 -12.01 -2.74 5.15
CA THR A 36 -12.42 -4.05 5.67
C THR A 36 -13.93 -4.15 5.94
N HIS A 37 -14.55 -3.08 6.42
CA HIS A 37 -16.00 -3.00 6.63
C HIS A 37 -16.78 -3.08 5.30
N ALA A 38 -16.34 -2.35 4.28
CA ALA A 38 -16.94 -2.39 2.94
C ALA A 38 -16.78 -3.77 2.29
N CYS A 39 -15.61 -4.41 2.45
CA CYS A 39 -15.38 -5.79 2.02
C CYS A 39 -16.34 -6.77 2.70
N PHE A 40 -16.51 -6.67 4.02
CA PHE A 40 -17.43 -7.55 4.73
C PHE A 40 -18.89 -7.33 4.30
N ALA A 41 -19.31 -6.06 4.18
CA ALA A 41 -20.66 -5.71 3.78
C ALA A 41 -21.00 -6.20 2.36
N THR A 42 -20.04 -6.13 1.42
CA THR A 42 -20.21 -6.66 0.05
C THR A 42 -20.24 -8.18 0.01
N LEU A 43 -19.40 -8.86 0.81
CA LEU A 43 -19.46 -10.32 0.98
C LEU A 43 -20.84 -10.76 1.49
N LYS A 44 -21.42 -10.04 2.47
CA LYS A 44 -22.77 -10.32 2.97
C LYS A 44 -23.86 -10.10 1.94
N MET A 45 -23.68 -9.16 1.03
CA MET A 45 -24.60 -8.90 -0.09
C MET A 45 -24.31 -9.78 -1.32
N ASN A 46 -23.41 -10.76 -1.21
CA ASN A 46 -22.96 -11.61 -2.31
C ASN A 46 -22.58 -10.83 -3.58
N THR A 47 -21.93 -9.68 -3.38
CA THR A 47 -21.56 -8.75 -4.44
C THR A 47 -20.05 -8.61 -4.50
N SER A 48 -19.51 -8.43 -5.70
CA SER A 48 -18.07 -8.22 -5.90
C SER A 48 -17.61 -6.92 -5.24
N VAL A 49 -16.55 -6.97 -4.41
CA VAL A 49 -16.00 -5.77 -3.76
C VAL A 49 -15.39 -4.78 -4.77
N TYR A 50 -15.01 -5.28 -5.95
CA TYR A 50 -14.37 -4.47 -7.00
C TYR A 50 -15.30 -3.37 -7.53
N ILE A 51 -16.62 -3.50 -7.37
CA ILE A 51 -17.57 -2.44 -7.77
C ILE A 51 -17.44 -1.18 -6.92
N LEU A 52 -16.88 -1.32 -5.70
CA LEU A 52 -16.70 -0.20 -4.77
C LEU A 52 -15.41 0.57 -5.04
N CYS A 53 -14.43 -0.06 -5.68
CA CYS A 53 -13.17 0.59 -6.04
C CYS A 53 -13.41 1.76 -7.00
N SER A 54 -12.72 2.87 -6.78
CA SER A 54 -12.71 3.97 -7.74
C SER A 54 -12.17 3.51 -9.11
N PRO A 55 -12.75 3.99 -10.24
CA PRO A 55 -12.20 3.78 -11.58
C PRO A 55 -10.75 4.21 -11.73
N TYR A 56 -10.25 5.10 -10.86
CA TYR A 56 -8.85 5.50 -10.77
C TYR A 56 -7.90 4.28 -10.68
N TYR A 57 -8.32 3.23 -9.96
CA TYR A 57 -7.53 2.01 -9.76
C TYR A 57 -7.83 0.91 -10.78
N SER A 58 -8.53 1.21 -11.86
CA SER A 58 -8.76 0.24 -12.93
C SER A 58 -7.47 -0.02 -13.71
N LYS A 59 -7.30 -1.27 -14.19
CA LYS A 59 -6.16 -1.66 -15.03
C LYS A 59 -6.03 -0.76 -16.26
N ASP A 60 -7.15 -0.41 -16.90
CA ASP A 60 -7.13 0.45 -18.08
C ASP A 60 -6.71 1.89 -17.75
N LYS A 61 -7.12 2.42 -16.60
CA LYS A 61 -6.67 3.75 -16.16
C LYS A 61 -5.18 3.74 -15.86
N TRP A 62 -4.68 2.73 -15.15
CA TRP A 62 -3.25 2.56 -14.88
C TRP A 62 -2.45 2.44 -16.17
N ARG A 63 -2.89 1.59 -17.10
CA ARG A 63 -2.25 1.44 -18.41
C ARG A 63 -2.15 2.78 -19.14
N LYS A 64 -3.24 3.57 -19.16
CA LYS A 64 -3.25 4.92 -19.78
C LYS A 64 -2.34 5.92 -19.08
N THR A 65 -2.33 5.94 -17.74
CA THR A 65 -1.47 6.87 -16.98
C THR A 65 0.01 6.64 -17.23
N TYR A 66 0.39 5.39 -17.50
CA TYR A 66 1.76 4.96 -17.77
C TYR A 66 2.00 4.57 -19.23
N ASP A 67 1.08 4.95 -20.13
CA ASP A 67 1.21 4.68 -21.56
C ASP A 67 2.28 5.60 -22.18
N ASP A 68 2.40 6.81 -21.63
CA ASP A 68 3.52 7.69 -21.92
C ASP A 68 4.81 7.08 -21.39
N THR A 69 5.83 7.13 -22.24
CA THR A 69 7.11 6.46 -22.01
C THR A 69 7.77 7.04 -20.76
N ILE A 70 7.80 6.25 -19.68
CA ILE A 70 8.47 6.59 -18.42
C ILE A 70 9.98 6.48 -18.65
N ASN A 71 10.55 7.46 -19.35
CA ASN A 71 11.96 7.55 -19.70
C ASN A 71 12.48 6.30 -20.44
N LEU A 72 12.58 6.41 -21.77
CA LEU A 72 13.66 5.72 -22.44
C LEU A 72 14.94 6.23 -21.77
N VAL A 73 15.51 5.44 -20.86
CA VAL A 73 16.93 5.55 -20.59
C VAL A 73 17.54 5.41 -21.97
N GLY A 74 18.05 6.52 -22.52
CA GLY A 74 18.72 6.51 -23.81
C GLY A 74 19.75 5.39 -23.81
N ASP A 75 20.08 4.87 -24.98
CA ASP A 75 21.03 3.77 -25.09
C ASP A 75 22.29 4.11 -24.26
N LYS A 76 22.95 3.10 -23.69
CA LYS A 76 24.07 3.33 -22.76
C LYS A 76 25.16 4.21 -23.38
N ASP A 77 25.24 4.20 -24.71
CA ASP A 77 26.16 5.00 -25.52
C ASP A 77 25.71 6.47 -25.71
N ASP A 78 24.41 6.78 -25.62
CA ASP A 78 23.86 8.14 -25.75
C ASP A 78 23.86 8.92 -24.43
N SER A 79 24.02 8.22 -23.30
CA SER A 79 24.09 8.85 -21.98
C SER A 79 25.46 9.49 -21.73
N VAL A 80 25.56 10.80 -21.92
CA VAL A 80 26.75 11.59 -21.57
C VAL A 80 26.90 11.65 -20.05
N LEU A 81 27.56 10.64 -19.47
CA LEU A 81 27.86 10.62 -18.04
C LEU A 81 28.96 11.66 -17.73
N PRO A 82 28.76 12.59 -16.78
CA PRO A 82 29.77 13.57 -16.40
C PRO A 82 31.10 12.92 -15.99
N LYS A 83 32.22 13.54 -16.39
CA LYS A 83 33.59 13.02 -16.14
C LYS A 83 33.85 12.68 -14.67
N HIS A 84 33.30 13.46 -13.74
CA HIS A 84 33.49 13.22 -12.30
C HIS A 84 32.83 11.91 -11.82
N ILE A 85 31.72 11.49 -12.43
CA ILE A 85 31.03 10.24 -12.11
C ILE A 85 31.76 9.06 -12.76
N LYS A 86 32.18 9.20 -14.03
CA LYS A 86 32.98 8.17 -14.73
C LYS A 86 34.27 7.84 -13.98
N ASN A 87 34.87 8.84 -13.35
CA ASN A 87 36.12 8.71 -12.60
C ASN A 87 35.90 8.44 -11.10
N MET A 88 34.65 8.31 -10.64
CA MET A 88 34.35 8.10 -9.23
C MET A 88 34.75 6.67 -8.83
N LYS A 89 35.75 6.56 -7.96
CA LYS A 89 36.18 5.27 -7.41
C LYS A 89 35.25 4.87 -6.26
N VAL A 90 34.29 4.00 -6.55
CA VAL A 90 33.38 3.45 -5.53
C VAL A 90 34.15 2.40 -4.72
N GLY A 91 34.32 2.65 -3.43
CA GLY A 91 34.93 1.69 -2.50
C GLY A 91 33.99 0.52 -2.21
N VAL A 92 34.56 -0.61 -1.76
CA VAL A 92 33.77 -1.74 -1.27
C VAL A 92 32.91 -1.27 -0.09
N PRO A 93 31.61 -1.62 -0.03
CA PRO A 93 30.77 -1.32 1.12
C PRO A 93 31.46 -1.81 2.39
N VAL A 94 31.62 -0.92 3.36
CA VAL A 94 32.17 -1.31 4.66
C VAL A 94 31.09 -2.07 5.40
N GLU A 95 31.22 -3.38 5.46
CA GLU A 95 30.34 -4.23 6.28
C GLU A 95 30.55 -3.88 7.76
N LYS A 96 29.56 -3.22 8.37
CA LYS A 96 29.50 -3.08 9.82
C LYS A 96 28.80 -4.31 10.38
N LYS A 97 29.51 -5.09 11.20
CA LYS A 97 28.86 -6.10 12.03
C LYS A 97 27.93 -5.37 13.01
N PRO A 98 26.61 -5.62 12.99
CA PRO A 98 25.72 -5.03 13.99
C PRO A 98 26.20 -5.49 15.37
N ILE A 99 26.30 -4.55 16.31
CA ILE A 99 26.49 -4.88 17.72
C ILE A 99 25.30 -5.73 18.13
N GLY A 100 25.58 -7.00 18.46
CA GLY A 100 24.56 -7.95 18.86
C GLY A 100 23.74 -7.38 20.02
N HIS A 101 22.44 -7.66 20.02
CA HIS A 101 21.57 -7.24 21.10
C HIS A 101 22.06 -7.83 22.42
N PRO A 102 22.28 -7.02 23.47
CA PRO A 102 22.71 -7.50 24.77
C PRO A 102 21.77 -8.60 25.27
N ARG A 103 22.36 -9.71 25.74
CA ARG A 103 21.59 -10.84 26.24
C ARG A 103 20.76 -10.36 27.45
N LYS A 104 19.44 -10.34 27.31
CA LYS A 104 18.54 -10.06 28.44
C LYS A 104 18.79 -11.10 29.54
N ARG A 105 19.14 -10.65 30.75
CA ARG A 105 19.18 -11.52 31.93
C ARG A 105 17.78 -12.05 32.17
N LYS A 106 17.64 -13.35 32.41
CA LYS A 106 16.36 -13.91 32.88
C LYS A 106 16.11 -13.33 34.27
N ALA A 107 15.15 -12.42 34.39
CA ALA A 107 14.55 -12.15 35.69
C ALA A 107 13.86 -13.45 36.10
N GLY A 108 14.37 -14.09 37.16
CA GLY A 108 13.74 -15.27 37.73
C GLY A 108 12.27 -14.98 38.01
N ARG A 109 11.38 -15.86 37.55
CA ARG A 109 9.96 -15.82 37.89
C ARG A 109 9.85 -16.12 39.39
N ARG A 110 9.44 -15.13 40.19
CA ARG A 110 8.90 -15.37 41.52
C ARG A 110 7.51 -15.99 41.39
#